data_AF-A0A7N4PQK8-F1
#
_entry.id   AF-A0A7N4PQK8-F1
#
_cell.length_a   1.000
_cell.length_b   1.000
_cell.length_c   1.000
_cell.angle_alpha   90.00
_cell.angle_beta   90.00
_cell.angle_gamma   90.00
#
_symmetry.space_group_name_H-M   'P 1'
#
loop_
_entity.id
_entity.type
_entity.pdbx_description
1 polymer ?
#
loop_
_entity_poly.entity_id
_entity_poly.type
_entity_poly.pdbx_seq_one_letter_code
_entity_poly.pdbx_strand_id
1 'polypeptide(L)'
;MQVYEGLNIITNKVSPQEQRLCQHHMISFVDPLVMNYTVVDFRNKATALISFEKADNIFAREKIPIVVGGTNYYIESLLWKVLINTKVMVV
;
A
#
# COMPACT_ATOMS: atom_id res chain seq x y z
N MET A 1 -0.24 -5.90 7.51
CA MET A 1 0.83 -6.17 8.50
C MET A 1 2.20 -5.64 8.09
N GLN A 2 2.71 -5.92 6.89
CA GLN A 2 4.06 -5.49 6.49
C GLN A 2 4.27 -3.96 6.38
N VAL A 3 3.19 -3.18 6.42
CA VAL A 3 3.22 -1.71 6.46
C VAL A 3 3.89 -1.16 7.73
N TYR A 4 3.85 -1.91 8.85
CA TYR A 4 4.35 -1.44 10.14
C TYR A 4 5.86 -1.51 10.26
N GLU A 5 6.51 -0.48 10.78
CA GLU A 5 7.96 -0.41 11.00
C GLU A 5 8.44 -1.37 12.09
N GLY A 6 9.70 -1.81 12.02
CA GLY A 6 10.36 -2.64 13.04
C GLY A 6 9.88 -4.11 13.15
N LEU A 7 8.65 -4.43 12.74
CA LEU A 7 8.04 -5.76 12.92
C LEU A 7 8.45 -6.78 11.83
N ASN A 8 9.74 -6.86 11.48
CA ASN A 8 10.22 -7.58 10.29
C ASN A 8 10.00 -9.10 10.38
N ILE A 9 10.42 -9.73 11.49
CA ILE A 9 10.37 -11.19 11.66
C ILE A 9 8.91 -11.66 11.76
N ILE A 10 8.13 -11.07 12.67
CA ILE A 10 6.75 -11.50 12.94
C ILE A 10 5.80 -11.26 11.76
N THR A 11 6.11 -10.32 10.86
CA THR A 11 5.31 -10.06 9.65
C THR A 11 5.90 -10.67 8.38
N ASN A 12 6.94 -11.50 8.54
CA ASN A 12 7.65 -12.19 7.46
C ASN A 12 8.03 -11.23 6.32
N LYS A 13 8.60 -10.08 6.66
CA LYS A 13 9.05 -9.12 5.64
C LYS A 13 10.24 -9.68 4.89
N VAL A 14 10.23 -9.42 3.60
CA VAL A 14 11.37 -9.64 2.71
C VAL A 14 12.63 -8.97 3.27
N SER A 15 13.77 -9.63 3.16
CA SER A 15 15.03 -9.15 3.76
C SER A 15 15.51 -7.84 3.10
N PRO A 16 16.34 -7.03 3.78
CA PRO A 16 16.95 -5.86 3.17
C PRO A 16 17.77 -6.18 1.91
N GLN A 17 18.36 -7.38 1.85
CA GLN A 17 19.12 -7.88 0.69
C GLN A 17 18.20 -8.03 -0.53
N GLU A 18 17.07 -8.72 -0.36
CA GLU A 18 16.09 -8.96 -1.42
C GLU A 18 15.37 -7.66 -1.81
N GLN A 19 15.09 -6.77 -0.86
CA GLN A 19 14.50 -5.45 -1.14
C GLN A 19 15.39 -4.54 -1.99
N ARG A 20 16.71 -4.79 -2.08
CA ARG A 20 17.60 -4.04 -2.98
C ARG A 20 17.50 -4.47 -4.44
N LEU A 21 16.91 -5.64 -4.72
CA LEU A 21 16.76 -6.15 -6.09
C LEU A 21 15.70 -5.38 -6.89
N CYS A 22 14.69 -4.82 -6.22
CA CYS A 22 13.71 -3.94 -6.83
C CYS A 22 13.09 -3.00 -5.80
N GLN A 23 12.58 -1.85 -6.24
CA GLN A 23 11.94 -0.90 -5.33
C GLN A 23 10.63 -1.49 -4.77
N HIS A 24 10.57 -1.61 -3.45
CA HIS A 24 9.36 -1.99 -2.74
C HIS A 24 8.64 -0.73 -2.25
N HIS A 25 7.33 -0.70 -2.46
CA HIS A 25 6.45 0.31 -1.89
C HIS A 25 5.59 -0.34 -0.79
N MET A 26 4.93 0.49 0.03
CA MET A 26 3.96 0.03 1.03
C MET A 26 4.51 -0.97 2.08
N ILE A 27 5.80 -0.85 2.41
CA ILE A 27 6.47 -1.66 3.45
C ILE A 27 7.15 -0.73 4.47
N SER A 28 7.05 -1.04 5.77
CA SER A 28 7.74 -0.33 6.85
C SER A 28 7.63 1.21 6.79
N PHE A 29 6.42 1.75 6.77
CA PHE A 29 6.17 3.21 6.74
C PHE A 29 5.08 3.67 7.72
N VAL A 30 4.52 2.73 8.49
CA VAL A 30 3.52 3.00 9.52
C VAL A 30 4.18 2.72 10.87
N ASP A 31 4.15 3.69 11.77
CA ASP A 31 4.58 3.47 13.15
C ASP A 31 3.70 2.36 13.79
N PRO A 32 4.29 1.31 14.40
CA PRO A 32 3.54 0.22 15.02
C PRO A 32 2.59 0.66 16.15
N LEU A 33 2.74 1.86 16.71
CA LEU A 33 1.85 2.45 17.71
C LEU A 33 0.58 3.06 17.10
N VAL A 34 0.50 3.20 15.77
CA VAL A 34 -0.71 3.66 15.08
C VAL A 34 -1.74 2.53 15.09
N MET A 35 -2.79 2.70 15.91
CA MET A 35 -3.81 1.66 16.12
C MET A 35 -4.86 1.57 15.00
N ASN A 36 -5.00 2.62 14.18
CA ASN A 36 -6.13 2.78 13.25
C ASN A 36 -5.70 2.80 11.78
N TYR A 37 -4.69 2.02 11.39
CA TYR A 37 -4.35 1.91 9.97
C TYR A 37 -5.37 1.02 9.24
N THR A 38 -6.20 1.64 8.40
CA THR A 38 -7.34 0.97 7.77
C THR A 38 -7.07 0.55 6.32
N VAL A 39 -7.99 -0.23 5.75
CA VAL A 39 -8.00 -0.53 4.32
C VAL A 39 -8.17 0.73 3.46
N VAL A 40 -8.84 1.77 3.97
CA VAL A 40 -9.04 3.03 3.25
C VAL A 40 -7.71 3.77 3.13
N ASP A 41 -6.92 3.79 4.21
CA ASP A 41 -5.58 4.37 4.22
C ASP A 41 -4.65 3.65 3.24
N PHE A 42 -4.68 2.32 3.27
CA PHE A 42 -3.95 1.51 2.30
C PHE A 42 -4.36 1.82 0.87
N ARG A 43 -5.67 1.81 0.58
CA ARG A 43 -6.19 2.07 -0.76
C ARG A 43 -5.74 3.44 -1.25
N ASN A 44 -5.91 4.48 -0.45
CA ASN A 44 -5.58 5.85 -0.83
C ASN A 44 -4.07 6.02 -1.08
N LYS A 45 -3.21 5.43 -0.24
CA LYS A 45 -1.76 5.47 -0.45
C LYS A 45 -1.32 4.65 -1.67
N ALA A 46 -1.84 3.44 -1.83
CA ALA A 46 -1.50 2.57 -2.95
C ALA A 46 -2.00 3.15 -4.29
N THR A 47 -3.24 3.66 -4.34
CA THR A 47 -3.80 4.31 -5.55
C THR A 47 -3.03 5.58 -5.92
N ALA A 48 -2.51 6.33 -4.96
CA ALA A 48 -1.62 7.46 -5.28
C ALA A 48 -0.31 7.02 -5.97
N LEU A 49 0.17 5.79 -5.72
CA LEU A 49 1.37 5.24 -6.36
C LEU A 49 1.10 4.65 -7.74
N ILE A 50 -0.10 4.09 -7.96
CA ILE A 50 -0.43 3.32 -9.18
C ILE A 50 -1.43 4.02 -10.11
N SER A 51 -1.94 5.20 -9.79
CA SER A 51 -2.87 5.95 -10.66
C SER A 51 -2.12 6.88 -11.61
N PHE A 52 -2.61 7.00 -12.84
CA PHE A 52 -2.08 7.93 -13.84
C PHE A 52 -2.25 9.41 -13.47
N GLU A 53 -3.12 9.72 -12.49
CA GLU A 53 -3.46 11.09 -12.10
C GLU A 53 -2.36 11.80 -11.28
N LYS A 54 -1.43 11.05 -10.66
CA LYS A 54 -0.39 11.61 -9.78
C LYS A 54 0.93 11.76 -10.52
N ALA A 55 1.58 12.92 -10.43
CA ALA A 55 2.84 13.18 -11.15
C ALA A 55 3.96 12.17 -10.81
N ASP A 56 4.10 11.79 -9.55
CA ASP A 56 5.17 10.90 -9.07
C ASP A 56 4.78 9.41 -9.01
N ASN A 57 3.77 9.02 -9.79
CA ASN A 57 3.29 7.63 -9.82
C ASN A 57 4.32 6.67 -10.48
N ILE A 58 4.08 5.36 -10.38
CA ILE A 58 4.98 4.32 -10.92
C ILE A 58 5.00 4.32 -12.46
N PHE A 59 3.87 4.56 -13.12
CA PHE A 59 3.80 4.68 -14.58
C PHE A 59 4.56 5.91 -15.11
N ALA A 60 4.56 7.03 -14.39
CA ALA A 60 5.33 8.22 -14.74
C ALA A 60 6.86 7.96 -14.76
N ARG A 61 7.31 6.90 -14.07
CA ARG A 61 8.69 6.41 -14.07
C ARG A 61 8.96 5.33 -15.13
N GLU A 62 8.03 5.14 -16.06
CA GLU A 62 8.07 4.11 -17.11
C GLU A 62 8.21 2.68 -16.53
N LYS A 63 7.57 2.43 -15.38
CA LYS A 63 7.53 1.12 -14.72
C LYS A 63 6.10 0.60 -14.64
N ILE A 64 5.99 -0.73 -14.53
CA ILE A 64 4.72 -1.42 -14.32
C ILE A 64 4.57 -1.72 -12.82
N PRO A 65 3.50 -1.24 -12.16
CA PRO A 65 3.25 -1.59 -10.77
C PRO A 65 2.81 -3.04 -10.65
N ILE A 66 3.41 -3.77 -9.70
CA ILE A 66 3.04 -5.15 -9.36
C ILE A 66 2.61 -5.17 -7.90
N VAL A 67 1.37 -5.62 -7.65
CA VAL A 67 0.86 -5.80 -6.28
C VAL A 67 1.17 -7.23 -5.83
N VAL A 68 1.88 -7.37 -4.72
CA VAL A 68 2.33 -8.67 -4.20
C VAL A 68 1.76 -8.92 -2.80
N GLY A 69 1.23 -10.11 -2.58
CA GLY A 69 0.65 -10.51 -1.29
C GLY A 69 -0.67 -9.81 -0.99
N GLY A 70 -0.87 -9.46 0.29
CA GLY A 70 -2.13 -8.89 0.77
C GLY A 70 -3.19 -9.96 1.06
N THR A 71 -4.24 -9.58 1.78
CA THR A 71 -5.46 -10.38 1.87
C THR A 71 -6.41 -9.95 0.75
N ASN A 72 -7.37 -10.83 0.38
CA ASN A 72 -8.36 -10.51 -0.66
C ASN A 72 -9.02 -9.16 -0.41
N TYR A 73 -9.37 -8.84 0.84
CA TYR A 73 -9.98 -7.57 1.20
C TYR A 73 -9.16 -6.33 0.76
N TYR A 74 -7.83 -6.36 0.93
CA TYR A 74 -6.96 -5.24 0.54
C TYR A 74 -6.80 -5.18 -0.99
N ILE A 75 -6.72 -6.32 -1.66
CA ILE A 75 -6.63 -6.38 -3.13
C ILE A 75 -7.93 -5.90 -3.77
N GLU A 76 -9.06 -6.41 -3.32
CA GLU A 76 -10.38 -6.02 -3.78
C GLU A 76 -10.64 -4.53 -3.57
N SER A 77 -10.11 -3.92 -2.50
CA SER A 77 -10.20 -2.48 -2.28
C SER A 77 -9.54 -1.64 -3.39
N LEU A 78 -8.51 -2.18 -4.06
CA LEU A 78 -7.83 -1.52 -5.18
C LEU A 78 -8.56 -1.74 -6.50
N LEU A 79 -9.18 -2.91 -6.67
CA LEU A 79 -9.83 -3.32 -7.91
C LEU A 79 -11.24 -2.72 -8.05
N TRP A 80 -11.98 -2.60 -6.94
CA TRP A 80 -13.41 -2.29 -6.97
C TRP A 80 -13.75 -1.01 -6.22
N LYS A 81 -14.49 -0.12 -6.90
CA LYS A 81 -14.99 1.14 -6.30
C LYS A 81 -16.22 0.94 -5.38
N VAL A 82 -16.79 -0.26 -5.32
CA VAL A 82 -18.07 -0.55 -4.64
C VAL A 82 -17.87 -0.94 -3.17
N LEU A 83 -16.71 -1.49 -2.82
CA LEU A 83 -16.50 -2.15 -1.52
C LEU A 83 -16.20 -1.17 -0.37
N ILE A 84 -15.79 0.06 -0.69
CA ILE A 84 -15.44 1.08 0.30
C ILE A 84 -16.11 2.38 -0.13
N ASN A 85 -17.14 2.78 0.62
CA ASN A 85 -17.85 4.03 0.39
C ASN A 85 -16.91 5.22 0.62
N THR A 86 -16.73 6.06 -0.39
CA THR A 86 -15.81 7.21 -0.37
C THR A 86 -16.46 8.50 0.12
N LYS A 87 -17.76 8.49 0.43
CA LYS A 87 -18.44 9.69 0.95
C LYS A 87 -18.24 9.82 2.45
N VAL A 88 -17.21 10.56 2.85
CA VAL A 88 -17.28 11.47 4.00
C VAL A 88 -16.54 12.76 3.66
N MET A 89 -17.27 13.72 3.10
CA MET A 89 -17.02 15.16 3.25
C MET A 89 -18.38 15.87 3.19
N VAL A 90 -19.06 15.88 4.33
CA VAL A 90 -20.07 16.89 4.68
C VAL A 90 -19.87 17.12 6.17
N VAL A 91 -19.09 18.14 6.56
CA VAL A 91 -19.54 19.46 7.04
C VAL A 91 -18.36 20.42 6.87
#